data_AF-A0A4Y4DI54-F1
#
_entry.id   AF-A0A4Y4DI54-F1
#
_cell.length_a   1.000
_cell.length_b   1.000
_cell.length_c   1.000
_cell.angle_alpha   90.00
_cell.angle_beta   90.00
_cell.angle_gamma   90.00
#
_symmetry.space_group_name_H-M   'P 1'
#
loop_
_entity.id
_entity.type
_entity.pdbx_description
1 polymer ?
#
loop_
_entity_poly.entity_id
_entity_poly.type
_entity_poly.pdbx_seq_one_letter_code
_entity_poly.pdbx_strand_id
1 'polypeptide(L)'
;MTALYVDVAPSLLRWAVARAGWDAETTARRAPKFDDWIEGRKRPTFKQIEKFANDTHAPLGLLFLKEPPVETVPIPDMRTLGNERLSQPSADLLDTIYLCQEHQDWYRDYAIEQGAEKLSFVGSSSAADDPEIVAGFIRKALRFEPSTRAEFPTWEESLRQLIIRIEELGVLVKVSGIVGSNTQRKLKTDEFRGFVLADEIAPLIFVNGADTKAGQIFTLIHEFAHLYLGESALSDSALGRPSTSTHELWCNKVAAEVLVPRALLSKDFTGTVTSEELNRLARRYKVSTLVVLKSIFDAGFLTWEQYQEHYSDEFKRIMELVAARKSESGGNYYYTQPIRLSRQFAQAVLSSTLQGETTFRDAYQMLGTKKTRDVHGSSGTAGGRLMYLVDANVLIEAKNRYYAFDIAPGFWAWLDQAHAQHLACSIEAVRQELLAGADELSQWARARPDFFRPMDAQTVAQFSDLTTWAQSRQYQQSALNAFTGNDADYLLIAHA
;
A
#
# COMPACT_ATOMS: atom_id res chain seq x y z
N MET A 1 31.70 2.88 21.07
CA MET A 1 31.20 1.62 20.46
C MET A 1 32.21 1.14 19.44
N THR A 2 32.58 -0.13 19.47
CA THR A 2 33.33 -0.77 18.38
C THR A 2 32.44 -0.88 17.14
N ALA A 3 33.00 -0.77 15.94
CA ALA A 3 32.23 -0.96 14.71
C ALA A 3 31.92 -2.45 14.50
N LEU A 4 30.65 -2.85 14.61
CA LEU A 4 30.20 -4.18 14.20
C LEU A 4 30.24 -4.29 12.67
N TYR A 5 31.11 -5.15 12.16
CA TYR A 5 31.22 -5.50 10.74
C TYR A 5 30.41 -6.75 10.44
N VAL A 6 29.72 -6.73 9.30
CA VAL A 6 28.81 -7.80 8.87
C VAL A 6 29.14 -8.24 7.46
N ASP A 7 28.84 -9.50 7.13
CA ASP A 7 28.96 -10.02 5.78
C ASP A 7 27.58 -10.05 5.12
N VAL A 8 27.52 -9.57 3.88
CA VAL A 8 26.32 -9.54 3.04
C VAL A 8 26.74 -10.00 1.64
N ALA A 9 25.97 -10.88 1.02
CA ALA A 9 26.31 -11.41 -0.30
C ALA A 9 26.32 -10.28 -1.36
N PRO A 10 27.35 -10.19 -2.23
CA PRO A 10 27.36 -9.21 -3.33
C PRO A 10 26.16 -9.32 -4.28
N SER A 11 25.54 -10.49 -4.39
CA SER A 11 24.27 -10.72 -5.09
C SER A 11 23.10 -9.96 -4.45
N LEU A 12 23.01 -9.94 -3.11
CA LEU A 12 21.95 -9.23 -2.37
C LEU A 12 22.14 -7.71 -2.42
N LEU A 13 23.38 -7.22 -2.35
CA LEU A 13 23.66 -5.79 -2.56
C LEU A 13 23.24 -5.33 -3.97
N ARG A 14 23.51 -6.14 -5.01
CA ARG A 14 23.05 -5.88 -6.39
C ARG A 14 21.53 -5.95 -6.52
N TRP A 15 20.89 -6.94 -5.89
CA TRP A 15 19.43 -7.07 -5.86
C TRP A 15 18.76 -5.84 -5.24
N ALA A 16 19.24 -5.34 -4.09
CA ALA A 16 18.67 -4.17 -3.44
C ALA A 16 18.81 -2.88 -4.28
N VAL A 17 19.95 -2.69 -4.97
CA VAL A 17 20.13 -1.59 -5.93
C VAL A 17 19.16 -1.69 -7.12
N ALA A 18 18.94 -2.91 -7.63
CA ALA A 18 17.98 -3.15 -8.70
C ALA A 18 16.51 -2.95 -8.25
N ARG A 19 16.14 -3.47 -7.07
CA ARG A 19 14.82 -3.27 -6.43
C ARG A 19 14.51 -1.78 -6.28
N ALA A 20 15.50 -1.01 -5.82
CA ALA A 20 15.38 0.44 -5.63
C ALA A 20 15.36 1.25 -6.94
N GLY A 21 15.57 0.61 -8.10
CA GLY A 21 15.63 1.27 -9.41
C GLY A 21 16.79 2.26 -9.55
N TRP A 22 17.89 2.07 -8.81
CA TRP A 22 19.02 3.01 -8.83
C TRP A 22 19.91 2.81 -10.07
N ASP A 23 20.27 3.91 -10.70
CA ASP A 23 21.35 3.97 -11.69
C ASP A 23 22.74 4.01 -11.02
N ALA A 24 23.78 3.96 -11.85
CA ALA A 24 25.18 3.99 -11.38
C ALA A 24 25.51 5.31 -10.65
N GLU A 25 24.99 6.46 -11.10
CA GLU A 25 25.21 7.74 -10.44
C GLU A 25 24.55 7.78 -9.04
N THR A 26 23.29 7.34 -8.94
CA THR A 26 22.55 7.28 -7.67
C THR A 26 23.19 6.28 -6.71
N THR A 27 23.68 5.15 -7.22
CA THR A 27 24.41 4.15 -6.43
C THR A 27 25.71 4.73 -5.89
N ALA A 28 26.56 5.34 -6.73
CA ALA A 28 27.79 5.98 -6.30
C ALA A 28 27.55 7.13 -5.30
N ARG A 29 26.45 7.88 -5.45
CA ARG A 29 26.05 9.00 -4.59
C ARG A 29 25.48 8.55 -3.24
N ARG A 30 24.61 7.53 -3.21
CA ARG A 30 23.90 7.07 -1.98
C ARG A 30 24.67 6.01 -1.21
N ALA A 31 25.42 5.16 -1.91
CA ALA A 31 26.28 4.12 -1.35
C ALA A 31 27.74 4.24 -1.88
N PRO A 32 28.53 5.26 -1.50
CA PRO A 32 29.88 5.50 -2.05
C PRO A 32 30.94 4.43 -1.75
N LYS A 33 30.56 3.32 -1.12
CA LYS A 33 31.41 2.14 -0.84
C LYS A 33 30.87 0.86 -1.50
N PHE A 34 29.85 0.98 -2.35
CA PHE A 34 29.17 -0.17 -2.95
C PHE A 34 30.17 -1.12 -3.64
N ASP A 35 31.03 -0.60 -4.52
CA ASP A 35 32.02 -1.42 -5.22
C ASP A 35 33.05 -2.06 -4.27
N ASP A 36 33.44 -1.37 -3.19
CA ASP A 36 34.30 -1.95 -2.15
C ASP A 36 33.64 -3.12 -1.40
N TRP A 37 32.32 -3.09 -1.23
CA TRP A 37 31.56 -4.18 -0.62
C TRP A 37 31.36 -5.34 -1.61
N ILE A 38 31.02 -5.01 -2.87
CA ILE A 38 30.82 -5.98 -3.97
C ILE A 38 32.09 -6.77 -4.30
N GLU A 39 33.24 -6.11 -4.32
CA GLU A 39 34.55 -6.74 -4.55
C GLU A 39 35.16 -7.37 -3.28
N GLY A 40 34.51 -7.24 -2.12
CA GLY A 40 35.05 -7.70 -0.83
C GLY A 40 36.26 -6.91 -0.31
N ARG A 41 36.66 -5.81 -0.97
CA ARG A 41 37.77 -4.93 -0.53
C ARG A 41 37.54 -4.32 0.84
N LYS A 42 36.29 -4.13 1.26
CA LYS A 42 35.90 -3.69 2.61
C LYS A 42 34.62 -4.40 3.05
N ARG A 43 34.57 -4.86 4.31
CA ARG A 43 33.31 -5.30 4.93
C ARG A 43 32.48 -4.07 5.33
N PRO A 44 31.15 -4.06 5.10
CA PRO A 44 30.26 -3.02 5.61
C PRO A 44 30.11 -3.12 7.14
N THR A 45 29.74 -2.02 7.79
CA THR A 45 29.28 -2.08 9.19
C THR A 45 27.77 -2.34 9.25
N PHE A 46 27.26 -2.87 10.36
CA PHE A 46 25.82 -3.11 10.51
C PHE A 46 24.99 -1.83 10.25
N LYS A 47 25.39 -0.69 10.83
CA LYS A 47 24.76 0.62 10.58
C LYS A 47 24.88 1.13 9.14
N GLN A 48 25.81 0.61 8.34
CA GLN A 48 25.89 0.91 6.90
C GLN A 48 24.90 0.05 6.10
N ILE A 49 24.68 -1.21 6.49
CA ILE A 49 23.65 -2.09 5.91
C ILE A 49 22.25 -1.64 6.31
N GLU A 50 22.01 -1.30 7.58
CA GLU A 50 20.78 -0.66 8.07
C GLU A 50 20.40 0.58 7.25
N LYS A 51 21.36 1.51 7.05
CA LYS A 51 21.13 2.70 6.20
C LYS A 51 20.85 2.30 4.74
N PHE A 52 21.62 1.36 4.19
CA PHE A 52 21.48 0.91 2.80
C PHE A 52 20.12 0.23 2.54
N ALA A 53 19.65 -0.62 3.46
CA ALA A 53 18.32 -1.22 3.45
C ALA A 53 17.21 -0.14 3.44
N ASN A 54 17.30 0.82 4.37
CA ASN A 54 16.37 1.95 4.45
C ASN A 54 16.36 2.81 3.17
N ASP A 55 17.53 3.11 2.59
CA ASP A 55 17.66 3.92 1.37
C ASP A 55 17.13 3.19 0.12
N THR A 56 17.36 1.88 0.02
CA THR A 56 16.93 1.01 -1.11
C THR A 56 15.50 0.50 -0.95
N HIS A 57 14.90 0.67 0.22
CA HIS A 57 13.61 0.10 0.60
C HIS A 57 13.59 -1.43 0.51
N ALA A 58 14.71 -2.09 0.77
CA ALA A 58 14.79 -3.53 0.98
C ALA A 58 14.59 -3.85 2.47
N PRO A 59 13.70 -4.77 2.86
CA PRO A 59 13.63 -5.29 4.23
C PRO A 59 15.01 -5.82 4.68
N LEU A 60 15.42 -5.47 5.91
CA LEU A 60 16.77 -5.70 6.40
C LEU A 60 17.13 -7.19 6.46
N GLY A 61 16.22 -8.04 6.93
CA GLY A 61 16.45 -9.48 7.07
C GLY A 61 16.80 -10.15 5.73
N LEU A 62 16.19 -9.68 4.63
CA LEU A 62 16.44 -10.21 3.28
C LEU A 62 17.90 -10.01 2.83
N LEU A 63 18.60 -8.98 3.33
CA LEU A 63 20.04 -8.77 3.05
C LEU A 63 20.95 -9.79 3.75
N PHE A 64 20.42 -10.65 4.64
CA PHE A 64 21.16 -11.71 5.32
C PHE A 64 20.82 -13.11 4.82
N LEU A 65 20.08 -13.22 3.70
CA LEU A 65 19.87 -14.48 2.98
C LEU A 65 21.15 -14.98 2.30
N LYS A 66 21.11 -16.22 1.78
CA LYS A 66 22.20 -16.82 1.00
C LYS A 66 22.16 -16.38 -0.46
N GLU A 67 20.96 -16.22 -1.01
CA GLU A 67 20.69 -15.81 -2.39
C GLU A 67 19.55 -14.79 -2.42
N PRO A 68 19.44 -13.93 -3.45
CA PRO A 68 18.34 -12.98 -3.59
C PRO A 68 16.95 -13.64 -3.67
N PRO A 69 15.94 -13.10 -2.97
CA PRO A 69 14.57 -13.59 -3.10
C PRO A 69 13.98 -13.23 -4.48
N VAL A 70 13.10 -14.08 -4.99
CA VAL A 70 12.29 -13.79 -6.17
C VAL A 70 10.99 -13.14 -5.70
N GLU A 71 10.92 -11.81 -5.78
CA GLU A 71 9.69 -11.09 -5.47
C GLU A 71 8.65 -11.25 -6.60
N THR A 72 7.48 -11.77 -6.25
CA THR A 72 6.31 -11.87 -7.13
C THR A 72 5.19 -10.97 -6.63
N VAL A 73 4.27 -10.57 -7.51
CA VAL A 73 3.03 -9.90 -7.10
C VAL A 73 2.24 -10.87 -6.20
N PRO A 74 1.77 -10.46 -5.01
CA PRO A 74 1.08 -11.35 -4.05
C PRO A 74 -0.39 -11.61 -4.40
N ILE A 75 -0.89 -11.00 -5.47
CA ILE A 75 -2.24 -11.13 -6.01
C ILE A 75 -2.17 -11.45 -7.52
N PRO A 76 -3.21 -12.02 -8.14
CA PRO A 76 -3.26 -12.29 -9.57
C PRO A 76 -2.88 -11.07 -10.44
N ASP A 77 -1.76 -11.18 -11.17
CA ASP A 77 -1.25 -10.12 -12.05
C ASP A 77 -1.89 -10.22 -13.43
N MET A 78 -2.87 -9.34 -13.71
CA MET A 78 -3.61 -9.31 -14.98
C MET A 78 -3.04 -8.29 -15.99
N ARG A 79 -1.91 -7.65 -15.67
CA ARG A 79 -1.30 -6.62 -16.53
C ARG A 79 -0.82 -7.20 -17.86
N THR A 80 -1.31 -6.66 -18.97
CA THR A 80 -0.93 -7.14 -20.31
C THR A 80 0.17 -6.28 -20.93
N LEU A 81 1.42 -6.69 -20.71
CA LEU A 81 2.57 -6.22 -21.51
C LEU A 81 2.68 -7.06 -22.79
N GLY A 82 2.75 -6.40 -23.94
CA GLY A 82 2.59 -7.04 -25.24
C GLY A 82 3.81 -7.87 -25.66
N ASN A 83 3.65 -9.20 -25.70
CA ASN A 83 4.59 -10.22 -26.22
C ASN A 83 6.02 -10.29 -25.64
N GLU A 84 6.47 -9.30 -24.86
CA GLU A 84 7.65 -9.44 -24.01
C GLU A 84 7.24 -9.77 -22.57
N ARG A 85 8.16 -10.38 -21.81
CA ARG A 85 7.89 -10.88 -20.44
C ARG A 85 7.33 -9.75 -19.56
N LEU A 86 6.37 -10.09 -18.69
CA LEU A 86 5.94 -9.23 -17.58
C LEU A 86 7.17 -8.60 -16.93
N SER A 87 7.25 -7.27 -16.95
CA SER A 87 8.33 -6.56 -16.27
C SER A 87 8.26 -6.89 -14.78
N GLN A 88 9.39 -7.22 -14.16
CA GLN A 88 9.43 -7.47 -12.72
C GLN A 88 8.76 -6.30 -11.98
N PRO A 89 7.82 -6.60 -11.05
CA PRO A 89 7.06 -5.55 -10.37
C PRO A 89 8.01 -4.64 -9.59
N SER A 90 7.80 -3.34 -9.65
CA SER A 90 8.65 -2.39 -8.94
C SER A 90 8.45 -2.49 -7.43
N ALA A 91 9.47 -2.11 -6.67
CA ALA A 91 9.37 -1.90 -5.23
C ALA A 91 8.20 -0.97 -4.86
N ASP A 92 7.92 0.04 -5.67
CA ASP A 92 6.86 1.01 -5.43
C ASP A 92 5.46 0.38 -5.60
N LEU A 93 5.29 -0.53 -6.56
CA LEU A 93 4.08 -1.34 -6.72
C LEU A 93 3.93 -2.35 -5.55
N LEU A 94 4.96 -3.16 -5.30
CA LEU A 94 4.93 -4.21 -4.29
C LEU A 94 4.65 -3.64 -2.88
N ASP A 95 5.42 -2.64 -2.46
CA ASP A 95 5.27 -2.01 -1.13
C ASP A 95 3.89 -1.33 -0.98
N THR A 96 3.26 -0.91 -2.08
CA THR A 96 1.89 -0.36 -2.06
C THR A 96 0.83 -1.45 -1.90
N ILE A 97 1.03 -2.65 -2.49
CA ILE A 97 0.12 -3.79 -2.28
C ILE A 97 0.27 -4.31 -0.84
N TYR A 98 1.49 -4.48 -0.32
CA TYR A 98 1.71 -4.95 1.06
C TYR A 98 1.06 -4.00 2.09
N LEU A 99 1.24 -2.68 1.94
CA LEU A 99 0.57 -1.66 2.76
C LEU A 99 -0.97 -1.66 2.60
N CYS A 100 -1.51 -2.27 1.54
CA CYS A 100 -2.95 -2.46 1.40
C CYS A 100 -3.44 -3.76 2.05
N GLN A 101 -2.65 -4.83 2.00
CA GLN A 101 -2.90 -6.06 2.76
C GLN A 101 -2.87 -5.79 4.27
N GLU A 102 -1.82 -5.14 4.80
CA GLU A 102 -1.70 -4.79 6.24
C GLU A 102 -2.91 -4.01 6.78
N HIS A 103 -3.41 -3.04 6.00
CA HIS A 103 -4.60 -2.26 6.36
C HIS A 103 -5.90 -3.05 6.20
N GLN A 104 -5.97 -3.97 5.24
CA GLN A 104 -7.13 -4.84 5.06
C GLN A 104 -7.22 -5.84 6.21
N ASP A 105 -6.13 -6.54 6.52
CA ASP A 105 -6.04 -7.50 7.62
C ASP A 105 -6.47 -6.84 8.95
N TRP A 106 -5.87 -5.70 9.32
CA TRP A 106 -6.26 -4.96 10.53
C TRP A 106 -7.73 -4.52 10.53
N TYR A 107 -8.22 -3.97 9.40
CA TYR A 107 -9.61 -3.49 9.33
C TYR A 107 -10.61 -4.64 9.40
N ARG A 108 -10.25 -5.80 8.83
CA ARG A 108 -11.05 -7.01 8.80
C ARG A 108 -11.26 -7.59 10.20
N ASP A 109 -10.20 -7.65 10.99
CA ASP A 109 -10.27 -8.14 12.37
C ASP A 109 -11.07 -7.15 13.24
N TYR A 110 -10.80 -5.84 13.14
CA TYR A 110 -11.64 -4.79 13.76
C TYR A 110 -13.12 -4.91 13.36
N ALA A 111 -13.42 -5.13 12.06
CA ALA A 111 -14.79 -5.26 11.58
C ALA A 111 -15.49 -6.50 12.16
N ILE A 112 -14.78 -7.63 12.29
CA ILE A 112 -15.29 -8.84 12.95
C ILE A 112 -15.60 -8.57 14.43
N GLU A 113 -14.72 -7.86 15.14
CA GLU A 113 -14.93 -7.49 16.55
C GLU A 113 -16.12 -6.55 16.75
N GLN A 114 -16.34 -5.61 15.82
CA GLN A 114 -17.54 -4.76 15.79
C GLN A 114 -18.80 -5.49 15.28
N GLY A 115 -18.71 -6.79 14.96
CA GLY A 115 -19.85 -7.62 14.56
C GLY A 115 -20.33 -7.42 13.11
N ALA A 116 -19.45 -7.07 12.18
CA ALA A 116 -19.80 -6.87 10.78
C ALA A 116 -20.32 -8.15 10.10
N GLU A 117 -21.40 -7.99 9.33
CA GLU A 117 -21.92 -9.05 8.44
C GLU A 117 -21.16 -9.09 7.10
N LYS A 118 -21.22 -10.23 6.42
CA LYS A 118 -20.64 -10.39 5.08
C LYS A 118 -21.35 -9.52 4.04
N LEU A 119 -20.57 -8.85 3.21
CA LEU A 119 -21.02 -8.00 2.10
C LEU A 119 -21.50 -8.88 0.93
N SER A 120 -22.80 -9.15 0.91
CA SER A 120 -23.47 -10.12 0.00
C SER A 120 -23.38 -9.85 -1.50
N PHE A 121 -22.74 -8.76 -1.94
CA PHE A 121 -22.42 -8.50 -3.35
C PHE A 121 -21.03 -9.01 -3.76
N VAL A 122 -20.12 -9.24 -2.80
CA VAL A 122 -18.78 -9.77 -3.08
C VAL A 122 -18.91 -11.23 -3.53
N GLY A 123 -18.37 -11.56 -4.71
CA GLY A 123 -18.54 -12.89 -5.31
C GLY A 123 -19.98 -13.25 -5.73
N SER A 124 -20.86 -12.26 -5.87
CA SER A 124 -22.28 -12.46 -6.23
C SER A 124 -22.54 -12.64 -7.73
N SER A 125 -21.53 -12.49 -8.58
CA SER A 125 -21.62 -12.56 -10.04
C SER A 125 -20.46 -13.36 -10.63
N SER A 126 -20.59 -13.73 -11.90
CA SER A 126 -19.60 -14.47 -12.67
C SER A 126 -19.27 -13.76 -13.99
N ALA A 127 -18.14 -14.09 -14.60
CA ALA A 127 -17.78 -13.59 -15.94
C ALA A 127 -18.70 -14.10 -17.07
N ALA A 128 -19.72 -14.93 -16.76
CA ALA A 128 -20.76 -15.39 -17.67
C ALA A 128 -22.05 -14.56 -17.59
N ASP A 129 -22.23 -13.75 -16.55
CA ASP A 129 -23.42 -12.91 -16.37
C ASP A 129 -23.40 -11.69 -17.32
N ASP A 130 -24.58 -11.21 -17.70
CA ASP A 130 -24.72 -10.08 -18.63
C ASP A 130 -24.20 -8.77 -17.98
N PRO A 131 -23.16 -8.12 -18.56
CA PRO A 131 -22.63 -6.86 -18.05
C PRO A 131 -23.67 -5.73 -17.98
N GLU A 132 -24.71 -5.73 -18.83
CA GLU A 132 -25.77 -4.69 -18.80
C GLU A 132 -26.68 -4.83 -17.56
N ILE A 133 -26.89 -6.07 -17.10
CA ILE A 133 -27.65 -6.38 -15.88
C ILE A 133 -26.83 -6.03 -14.64
N VAL A 134 -25.58 -6.49 -14.55
CA VAL A 134 -24.72 -6.26 -13.37
C VAL A 134 -24.37 -4.76 -13.24
N ALA A 135 -24.12 -4.07 -14.35
CA ALA A 135 -24.00 -2.62 -14.36
C ALA A 135 -25.28 -1.91 -13.86
N GLY A 136 -26.46 -2.47 -14.13
CA GLY A 136 -27.73 -2.01 -13.56
C GLY A 136 -27.75 -2.06 -12.03
N PHE A 137 -27.30 -3.16 -11.44
CA PHE A 137 -27.19 -3.29 -9.98
C PHE A 137 -26.17 -2.30 -9.39
N ILE A 138 -25.00 -2.16 -10.02
CA ILE A 138 -23.94 -1.23 -9.58
C ILE A 138 -24.42 0.23 -9.65
N ARG A 139 -25.02 0.68 -10.77
CA ARG A 139 -25.55 2.05 -10.91
C ARG A 139 -26.57 2.38 -9.82
N LYS A 140 -27.47 1.43 -9.52
CA LYS A 140 -28.49 1.55 -8.47
C LYS A 140 -27.88 1.61 -7.07
N ALA A 141 -26.95 0.72 -6.73
CA ALA A 141 -26.30 0.68 -5.41
C ALA A 141 -25.51 1.98 -5.13
N LEU A 142 -24.73 2.44 -6.11
CA LEU A 142 -23.95 3.67 -6.03
C LEU A 142 -24.81 4.94 -6.17
N ARG A 143 -26.11 4.83 -6.47
CA ARG A 143 -27.03 5.94 -6.76
C ARG A 143 -26.52 6.85 -7.89
N PHE A 144 -25.75 6.27 -8.83
CA PHE A 144 -25.04 6.96 -9.90
C PHE A 144 -25.82 6.93 -11.22
N GLU A 145 -27.13 7.17 -11.14
CA GLU A 145 -28.01 7.12 -12.32
C GLU A 145 -27.77 8.31 -13.27
N PRO A 146 -27.89 8.13 -14.60
CA PRO A 146 -27.62 9.20 -15.57
C PRO A 146 -28.46 10.48 -15.39
N SER A 147 -29.59 10.41 -14.69
CA SER A 147 -30.40 11.57 -14.29
C SER A 147 -29.75 12.42 -13.19
N THR A 148 -29.07 11.81 -12.22
CA THR A 148 -28.43 12.53 -11.10
C THR A 148 -27.01 13.01 -11.43
N ARG A 149 -26.36 12.48 -12.48
CA ARG A 149 -25.00 12.89 -12.91
C ARG A 149 -24.86 14.36 -13.31
N ALA A 150 -25.97 15.06 -13.56
CA ALA A 150 -25.98 16.51 -13.76
C ALA A 150 -25.61 17.29 -12.49
N GLU A 151 -25.80 16.70 -11.30
CA GLU A 151 -25.50 17.28 -9.99
C GLU A 151 -23.99 17.35 -9.71
N PHE A 152 -23.17 16.58 -10.43
CA PHE A 152 -21.71 16.57 -10.28
C PHE A 152 -21.05 17.41 -11.38
N PRO A 153 -20.72 18.70 -11.14
CA PRO A 153 -20.20 19.57 -12.21
C PRO A 153 -18.87 19.07 -12.77
N THR A 154 -17.95 18.61 -11.91
CA THR A 154 -16.59 18.21 -12.28
C THR A 154 -16.36 16.70 -12.17
N TRP A 155 -15.33 16.20 -12.88
CA TRP A 155 -14.82 14.84 -12.68
C TRP A 155 -14.29 14.61 -11.25
N GLU A 156 -13.78 15.64 -10.59
CA GLU A 156 -13.27 15.52 -9.22
C GLU A 156 -14.40 15.30 -8.19
N GLU A 157 -15.51 16.03 -8.31
CA GLU A 157 -16.69 15.79 -7.47
C GLU A 157 -17.36 14.44 -7.82
N SER A 158 -17.41 14.10 -9.11
CA SER A 158 -17.92 12.79 -9.56
C SER A 158 -17.14 11.63 -8.92
N LEU A 159 -15.80 11.71 -8.93
CA LEU A 159 -14.92 10.72 -8.28
C LEU A 159 -15.12 10.72 -6.75
N ARG A 160 -15.14 11.89 -6.11
CA ARG A 160 -15.34 12.03 -4.67
C ARG A 160 -16.65 11.37 -4.21
N GLN A 161 -17.73 11.58 -4.94
CA GLN A 161 -19.04 11.01 -4.63
C GLN A 161 -19.06 9.50 -4.88
N LEU A 162 -18.46 9.00 -5.97
CA LEU A 162 -18.31 7.55 -6.20
C LEU A 162 -17.52 6.86 -5.08
N ILE A 163 -16.41 7.45 -4.62
CA ILE A 163 -15.65 6.95 -3.47
C ILE A 163 -16.54 6.85 -2.22
N ILE A 164 -17.24 7.94 -1.86
CA ILE A 164 -18.13 7.97 -0.70
C ILE A 164 -19.25 6.91 -0.82
N ARG A 165 -19.80 6.70 -2.02
CA ARG A 165 -20.87 5.73 -2.29
C ARG A 165 -20.39 4.28 -2.26
N ILE A 166 -19.12 4.01 -2.54
CA ILE A 166 -18.48 2.70 -2.42
C ILE A 166 -18.11 2.41 -0.95
N GLU A 167 -17.60 3.40 -0.21
CA GLU A 167 -17.39 3.30 1.25
C GLU A 167 -18.72 3.13 2.03
N GLU A 168 -19.81 3.76 1.57
CA GLU A 168 -21.17 3.52 2.11
C GLU A 168 -21.68 2.08 1.89
N LEU A 169 -21.00 1.26 1.09
CA LEU A 169 -21.29 -0.17 0.89
C LEU A 169 -20.29 -1.10 1.63
N GLY A 170 -19.42 -0.54 2.48
CA GLY A 170 -18.47 -1.29 3.30
C GLY A 170 -17.08 -1.51 2.68
N VAL A 171 -16.82 -0.98 1.48
CA VAL A 171 -15.56 -1.17 0.75
C VAL A 171 -14.53 -0.09 1.11
N LEU A 172 -13.32 -0.50 1.48
CA LEU A 172 -12.20 0.41 1.72
C LEU A 172 -11.68 0.97 0.39
N VAL A 173 -11.69 2.29 0.20
CA VAL A 173 -11.17 2.92 -1.02
C VAL A 173 -9.96 3.82 -0.74
N LYS A 174 -8.81 3.46 -1.30
CA LYS A 174 -7.56 4.24 -1.23
C LYS A 174 -7.22 4.85 -2.59
N VAL A 175 -6.94 6.15 -2.65
CA VAL A 175 -6.42 6.81 -3.85
C VAL A 175 -5.10 7.54 -3.56
N SER A 176 -3.98 7.01 -4.05
CA SER A 176 -2.65 7.61 -3.88
C SER A 176 -1.83 7.52 -5.16
N GLY A 177 -1.07 8.57 -5.47
CA GLY A 177 -0.04 8.57 -6.52
C GLY A 177 1.38 8.41 -5.98
N ILE A 178 1.51 8.01 -4.70
CA ILE A 178 2.78 7.78 -4.00
C ILE A 178 2.70 6.56 -3.07
N VAL A 179 3.84 5.94 -2.79
CA VAL A 179 3.96 4.86 -1.81
C VAL A 179 3.78 5.44 -0.40
N GLY A 180 2.71 5.02 0.30
CA GLY A 180 2.37 5.51 1.63
C GLY A 180 2.29 7.05 1.69
N SER A 181 3.14 7.65 2.53
CA SER A 181 3.29 9.12 2.63
C SER A 181 4.59 9.66 2.00
N ASN A 182 5.42 8.82 1.37
CA ASN A 182 6.71 9.23 0.80
C ASN A 182 6.52 9.98 -0.53
N THR A 183 6.59 11.32 -0.49
CA THR A 183 6.33 12.18 -1.66
C THR A 183 7.29 11.98 -2.84
N GLN A 184 8.44 11.32 -2.63
CA GLN A 184 9.45 11.05 -3.65
C GLN A 184 9.23 9.73 -4.41
N ARG A 185 8.57 8.73 -3.78
CA ARG A 185 8.24 7.44 -4.40
C ARG A 185 6.96 7.58 -5.22
N LYS A 186 7.10 7.85 -6.53
CA LYS A 186 5.99 8.14 -7.46
C LYS A 186 5.49 6.87 -8.12
N LEU A 187 4.20 6.55 -7.90
CA LEU A 187 3.54 5.45 -8.59
C LEU A 187 3.36 5.80 -10.07
N LYS A 188 3.71 4.85 -10.96
CA LYS A 188 3.71 5.07 -12.40
C LYS A 188 2.45 4.50 -13.05
N THR A 189 1.77 5.29 -13.87
CA THR A 189 0.47 4.95 -14.48
C THR A 189 0.57 4.10 -15.76
N ASP A 190 1.79 3.81 -16.18
CA ASP A 190 2.16 2.82 -17.21
C ASP A 190 2.56 1.46 -16.60
N GLU A 191 2.83 1.40 -15.29
CA GLU A 191 3.05 0.14 -14.55
C GLU A 191 1.75 -0.45 -13.99
N PHE A 192 0.87 0.38 -13.41
CA PHE A 192 -0.46 -0.02 -12.95
C PHE A 192 -1.41 1.18 -12.74
N ARG A 193 -2.71 0.91 -12.84
CA ARG A 193 -3.77 1.92 -12.63
C ARG A 193 -4.57 1.71 -11.36
N GLY A 194 -4.82 0.46 -11.00
CA GLY A 194 -5.49 0.09 -9.77
C GLY A 194 -5.20 -1.36 -9.40
N PHE A 195 -5.72 -1.75 -8.25
CA PHE A 195 -5.84 -3.15 -7.86
C PHE A 195 -6.96 -3.29 -6.84
N VAL A 196 -7.42 -4.53 -6.69
CA VAL A 196 -8.46 -4.92 -5.74
C VAL A 196 -7.96 -6.07 -4.88
N LEU A 197 -8.30 -6.01 -3.59
CA LEU A 197 -8.14 -7.10 -2.64
C LEU A 197 -9.55 -7.53 -2.20
N ALA A 198 -10.04 -8.65 -2.73
CA ALA A 198 -11.36 -9.18 -2.41
C ALA A 198 -11.35 -9.93 -1.08
N ASP A 199 -12.27 -9.54 -0.19
CA ASP A 199 -12.65 -10.24 1.04
C ASP A 199 -14.14 -9.97 1.29
N GLU A 200 -14.85 -10.89 1.94
CA GLU A 200 -16.31 -10.77 2.16
C GLU A 200 -16.69 -9.75 3.26
N ILE A 201 -15.73 -9.25 4.05
CA ILE A 201 -15.95 -8.38 5.22
C ILE A 201 -15.21 -7.04 5.04
N ALA A 202 -13.98 -7.09 4.52
CA ALA A 202 -13.08 -5.94 4.36
C ALA A 202 -12.51 -5.78 2.93
N PRO A 203 -13.34 -5.81 1.86
CA PRO A 203 -12.84 -5.63 0.50
C PRO A 203 -12.19 -4.25 0.32
N LEU A 204 -11.06 -4.21 -0.39
CA LEU A 204 -10.27 -2.99 -0.59
C LEU A 204 -10.01 -2.73 -2.07
N ILE A 205 -10.23 -1.48 -2.49
CA ILE A 205 -9.87 -0.96 -3.81
C ILE A 205 -8.77 0.09 -3.68
N PHE A 206 -7.70 -0.07 -4.46
CA PHE A 206 -6.65 0.93 -4.64
C PHE A 206 -6.72 1.54 -6.04
N VAL A 207 -6.62 2.87 -6.14
CA VAL A 207 -6.54 3.61 -7.41
C VAL A 207 -5.29 4.49 -7.44
N ASN A 208 -4.52 4.41 -8.52
CA ASN A 208 -3.33 5.22 -8.74
C ASN A 208 -3.71 6.70 -8.95
N GLY A 209 -3.53 7.50 -7.90
CA GLY A 209 -3.84 8.92 -7.84
C GLY A 209 -3.00 9.82 -8.76
N ALA A 210 -2.00 9.27 -9.46
CA ALA A 210 -1.25 9.98 -10.50
C ALA A 210 -1.94 9.96 -11.88
N ASP A 211 -2.97 9.14 -12.09
CA ASP A 211 -3.75 9.14 -13.35
C ASP A 211 -4.70 10.35 -13.45
N THR A 212 -5.26 10.61 -14.62
CA THR A 212 -6.31 11.62 -14.82
C THR A 212 -7.55 11.30 -13.99
N LYS A 213 -8.32 12.32 -13.55
CA LYS A 213 -9.56 12.09 -12.78
C LYS A 213 -10.59 11.23 -13.53
N ALA A 214 -10.60 11.27 -14.87
CA ALA A 214 -11.43 10.40 -15.69
C ALA A 214 -10.96 8.93 -15.68
N GLY A 215 -9.64 8.68 -15.70
CA GLY A 215 -9.06 7.34 -15.56
C GLY A 215 -9.19 6.78 -14.14
N GLN A 216 -9.08 7.64 -13.12
CA GLN A 216 -9.39 7.28 -11.72
C GLN A 216 -10.85 6.82 -11.56
N ILE A 217 -11.81 7.48 -12.22
CA ILE A 217 -13.23 7.05 -12.23
C ILE A 217 -13.40 5.69 -12.93
N PHE A 218 -12.81 5.51 -14.12
CA PHE A 218 -12.93 4.24 -14.84
C PHE A 218 -12.34 3.07 -14.04
N THR A 219 -11.14 3.27 -13.48
CA THR A 219 -10.46 2.28 -12.64
C THR A 219 -11.28 1.96 -11.39
N LEU A 220 -11.77 2.96 -10.65
CA LEU A 220 -12.58 2.75 -9.45
C LEU A 220 -13.80 1.84 -9.70
N ILE A 221 -14.46 1.99 -10.85
CA ILE A 221 -15.62 1.15 -11.21
C ILE A 221 -15.18 -0.23 -11.76
N HIS A 222 -14.03 -0.31 -12.46
CA HIS A 222 -13.45 -1.57 -12.91
C HIS A 222 -13.04 -2.47 -11.72
N GLU A 223 -12.32 -1.93 -10.74
CA GLU A 223 -11.97 -2.65 -9.50
C GLU A 223 -13.24 -3.02 -8.68
N PHE A 224 -14.26 -2.16 -8.68
CA PHE A 224 -15.56 -2.47 -8.06
C PHE A 224 -16.33 -3.59 -8.79
N ALA A 225 -16.11 -3.78 -10.10
CA ALA A 225 -16.67 -4.92 -10.83
C ALA A 225 -15.95 -6.24 -10.48
N HIS A 226 -14.63 -6.23 -10.28
CA HIS A 226 -13.89 -7.41 -9.80
C HIS A 226 -14.36 -7.87 -8.41
N LEU A 227 -14.80 -6.96 -7.53
CA LEU A 227 -15.45 -7.36 -6.26
C LEU A 227 -16.72 -8.18 -6.48
N TYR A 228 -17.51 -7.91 -7.53
CA TYR A 228 -18.69 -8.74 -7.85
C TYR A 228 -18.31 -10.16 -8.31
N LEU A 229 -17.12 -10.34 -8.90
CA LEU A 229 -16.54 -11.66 -9.18
C LEU A 229 -15.94 -12.33 -7.92
N GLY A 230 -15.64 -11.54 -6.88
CA GLY A 230 -15.00 -12.02 -5.65
C GLY A 230 -13.50 -12.23 -5.78
N GLU A 231 -12.85 -11.59 -6.76
CA GLU A 231 -11.47 -11.85 -7.14
C GLU A 231 -10.55 -10.67 -6.81
N SER A 232 -9.39 -10.98 -6.21
CA SER A 232 -8.27 -10.03 -6.10
C SER A 232 -7.52 -9.97 -7.42
N ALA A 233 -7.19 -8.77 -7.91
CA ALA A 233 -6.52 -8.57 -9.20
C ALA A 233 -5.66 -7.30 -9.21
N LEU A 234 -4.55 -7.33 -9.95
CA LEU A 234 -3.74 -6.15 -10.30
C LEU A 234 -3.99 -5.78 -11.77
N SER A 235 -4.51 -4.57 -12.02
CA SER A 235 -4.96 -4.14 -13.36
C SER A 235 -4.06 -3.07 -14.00
N ASP A 236 -3.90 -3.17 -15.32
CA ASP A 236 -3.69 -2.00 -16.18
C ASP A 236 -4.95 -1.81 -17.02
N SER A 237 -5.91 -1.06 -16.47
CA SER A 237 -7.22 -0.74 -17.05
C SER A 237 -7.17 0.13 -18.34
N ALA A 238 -6.05 0.07 -19.08
CA ALA A 238 -5.81 0.80 -20.32
C ALA A 238 -6.60 0.20 -21.51
N LEU A 239 -7.73 0.84 -21.82
CA LEU A 239 -8.68 0.54 -22.91
C LEU A 239 -8.10 0.34 -24.34
N GLY A 240 -6.81 0.63 -24.55
CA GLY A 240 -6.09 0.41 -25.81
C GLY A 240 -5.36 -0.94 -25.93
N ARG A 241 -5.35 -1.78 -24.89
CA ARG A 241 -4.67 -3.09 -24.89
C ARG A 241 -5.70 -4.23 -24.91
N PRO A 242 -5.60 -5.21 -25.83
CA PRO A 242 -6.49 -6.37 -25.83
C PRO A 242 -6.08 -7.35 -24.73
N SER A 243 -6.82 -7.37 -23.62
CA SER A 243 -6.67 -8.42 -22.61
C SER A 243 -7.21 -9.75 -23.13
N THR A 244 -6.52 -10.84 -22.80
CA THR A 244 -6.94 -12.22 -23.08
C THR A 244 -7.73 -12.85 -21.93
N SER A 245 -7.75 -12.23 -20.75
CA SER A 245 -8.54 -12.70 -19.61
C SER A 245 -10.02 -12.38 -19.82
N THR A 246 -10.87 -13.41 -19.71
CA THR A 246 -12.34 -13.25 -19.80
C THR A 246 -12.89 -12.38 -18.66
N HIS A 247 -12.24 -12.40 -17.49
CA HIS A 247 -12.63 -11.65 -16.30
C HIS A 247 -12.31 -10.15 -16.50
N GLU A 248 -11.10 -9.83 -16.98
CA GLU A 248 -10.74 -8.47 -17.41
C GLU A 248 -11.67 -7.92 -18.49
N LEU A 249 -11.99 -8.72 -19.52
CA LEU A 249 -12.92 -8.31 -20.58
C LEU A 249 -14.35 -8.11 -20.07
N TRP A 250 -14.75 -8.82 -19.01
CA TRP A 250 -16.04 -8.64 -18.35
C TRP A 250 -16.06 -7.39 -17.46
N CYS A 251 -15.08 -7.20 -16.57
CA CYS A 251 -14.96 -6.01 -15.72
C CYS A 251 -14.86 -4.72 -16.52
N ASN A 252 -14.13 -4.72 -17.65
CA ASN A 252 -14.09 -3.59 -18.57
C ASN A 252 -15.45 -3.28 -19.21
N LYS A 253 -16.25 -4.30 -19.58
CA LYS A 253 -17.62 -4.10 -20.10
C LYS A 253 -18.56 -3.58 -19.03
N VAL A 254 -18.53 -4.16 -17.82
CA VAL A 254 -19.33 -3.71 -16.67
C VAL A 254 -19.00 -2.25 -16.35
N ALA A 255 -17.72 -1.87 -16.27
CA ALA A 255 -17.32 -0.50 -16.01
C ALA A 255 -17.72 0.47 -17.13
N ALA A 256 -17.55 0.08 -18.40
CA ALA A 256 -17.99 0.87 -19.53
C ALA A 256 -19.52 1.10 -19.54
N GLU A 257 -20.32 0.08 -19.22
CA GLU A 257 -21.78 0.16 -19.20
C GLU A 257 -22.31 0.88 -17.95
N VAL A 258 -21.69 0.71 -16.77
CA VAL A 258 -21.98 1.55 -15.58
C VAL A 258 -21.78 3.02 -15.91
N LEU A 259 -20.68 3.36 -16.57
CA LEU A 259 -20.27 4.74 -16.80
C LEU A 259 -20.88 5.37 -18.06
N VAL A 260 -21.15 4.61 -19.11
CA VAL A 260 -21.73 5.06 -20.38
C VAL A 260 -22.81 4.07 -20.85
N PRO A 261 -24.01 4.08 -20.23
CA PRO A 261 -25.04 3.08 -20.53
C PRO A 261 -25.47 3.07 -22.00
N ARG A 262 -25.35 1.93 -22.67
CA ARG A 262 -25.62 1.72 -24.10
C ARG A 262 -27.00 2.23 -24.50
N ALA A 263 -28.02 1.94 -23.69
CA ALA A 263 -29.41 2.39 -23.91
C ALA A 263 -29.62 3.92 -23.86
N LEU A 264 -28.63 4.70 -23.40
CA LEU A 264 -28.59 6.15 -23.49
C LEU A 264 -27.58 6.64 -24.53
N LEU A 265 -26.43 5.98 -24.67
CA LEU A 265 -25.45 6.30 -25.72
C LEU A 265 -26.11 6.26 -27.11
N SER A 266 -26.92 5.25 -27.39
CA SER A 266 -27.71 5.12 -28.64
C SER A 266 -28.78 6.20 -28.85
N LYS A 267 -29.04 7.07 -27.86
CA LYS A 267 -29.96 8.21 -27.95
C LYS A 267 -29.22 9.55 -27.95
N ASP A 268 -28.07 9.59 -27.28
CA ASP A 268 -27.25 10.79 -27.15
C ASP A 268 -26.30 10.96 -28.34
N PHE A 269 -25.79 9.88 -28.93
CA PHE A 269 -24.79 9.91 -30.00
C PHE A 269 -25.40 10.39 -31.32
N THR A 270 -24.75 11.37 -31.96
CA THR A 270 -25.21 12.00 -33.20
C THR A 270 -24.92 11.20 -34.47
N GLY A 271 -24.25 10.06 -34.37
CA GLY A 271 -23.91 9.19 -35.52
C GLY A 271 -22.52 9.44 -36.13
N THR A 272 -21.83 10.53 -35.76
CA THR A 272 -20.50 10.88 -36.30
C THR A 272 -19.49 11.04 -35.17
N VAL A 273 -18.36 10.32 -35.23
CA VAL A 273 -17.26 10.50 -34.27
C VAL A 273 -16.47 11.75 -34.65
N THR A 274 -16.52 12.78 -33.80
CA THR A 274 -15.68 13.97 -33.90
C THR A 274 -15.09 14.31 -32.54
N SER A 275 -14.00 15.08 -32.51
CA SER A 275 -13.41 15.57 -31.26
C SER A 275 -14.41 16.36 -30.41
N GLU A 276 -15.30 17.14 -31.04
CA GLU A 276 -16.35 17.89 -30.33
C GLU A 276 -17.39 16.96 -29.71
N GLU A 277 -17.81 15.94 -30.46
CA GLU A 277 -18.79 14.94 -30.00
C GLU A 277 -18.24 14.11 -28.83
N LEU A 278 -17.01 13.60 -28.96
CA LEU A 278 -16.34 12.87 -27.89
C LEU A 278 -16.21 13.75 -26.63
N ASN A 279 -15.87 15.04 -26.77
CA ASN A 279 -15.82 15.96 -25.63
C ASN A 279 -17.20 16.25 -25.02
N ARG A 280 -18.28 16.36 -25.83
CA ARG A 280 -19.65 16.54 -25.35
C ARG A 280 -20.11 15.34 -24.53
N LEU A 281 -19.92 14.14 -25.07
CA LEU A 281 -20.29 12.88 -24.41
C LEU A 281 -19.43 12.65 -23.15
N ALA A 282 -18.12 12.89 -23.19
CA ALA A 282 -17.24 12.74 -22.03
C ALA A 282 -17.62 13.66 -20.86
N ARG A 283 -18.02 14.92 -21.16
CA ARG A 283 -18.53 15.87 -20.15
C ARG A 283 -19.88 15.47 -19.55
N ARG A 284 -20.74 14.79 -20.32
CA ARG A 284 -22.06 14.28 -19.90
C ARG A 284 -21.92 13.03 -19.03
N TYR A 285 -21.11 12.08 -19.46
CA TYR A 285 -20.91 10.79 -18.78
C TYR A 285 -19.84 10.80 -17.67
N LYS A 286 -19.05 11.89 -17.56
CA LYS A 286 -17.97 12.08 -16.56
C LYS A 286 -16.82 11.08 -16.70
N VAL A 287 -16.51 10.70 -17.93
CA VAL A 287 -15.44 9.75 -18.31
C VAL A 287 -14.39 10.43 -19.20
N SER A 288 -13.44 9.67 -19.75
CA SER A 288 -12.52 10.16 -20.78
C SER A 288 -13.14 9.99 -22.18
N THR A 289 -12.62 10.73 -23.15
CA THR A 289 -12.97 10.57 -24.56
C THR A 289 -12.64 9.19 -25.12
N LEU A 290 -11.59 8.51 -24.61
CA LEU A 290 -11.26 7.13 -24.96
C LEU A 290 -12.28 6.12 -24.39
N VAL A 291 -12.82 6.35 -23.18
CA VAL A 291 -13.94 5.55 -22.65
C VAL A 291 -15.15 5.70 -23.57
N VAL A 292 -15.53 6.93 -23.91
CA VAL A 292 -16.65 7.18 -24.85
C VAL A 292 -16.43 6.47 -26.18
N LEU A 293 -15.25 6.59 -26.78
CA LEU A 293 -14.94 5.96 -28.07
C LEU A 293 -15.04 4.43 -27.99
N LYS A 294 -14.54 3.81 -26.91
CA LYS A 294 -14.69 2.37 -26.68
C LYS A 294 -16.16 1.97 -26.51
N SER A 295 -16.95 2.74 -25.76
CA SER A 295 -18.40 2.50 -25.61
C SER A 295 -19.17 2.65 -26.94
N ILE A 296 -18.78 3.57 -27.82
CA ILE A 296 -19.37 3.72 -29.16
C ILE A 296 -19.07 2.48 -30.02
N PHE A 297 -17.84 1.97 -29.97
CA PHE A 297 -17.46 0.71 -30.63
C PHE A 297 -18.20 -0.50 -30.04
N ASP A 298 -18.23 -0.66 -28.72
CA ASP A 298 -18.90 -1.79 -28.04
C ASP A 298 -20.43 -1.78 -28.22
N ALA A 299 -21.03 -0.60 -28.46
CA ALA A 299 -22.43 -0.46 -28.85
C ALA A 299 -22.71 -0.82 -30.32
N GLY A 300 -21.68 -1.10 -31.13
CA GLY A 300 -21.79 -1.51 -32.53
C GLY A 300 -21.86 -0.36 -33.55
N PHE A 301 -21.52 0.87 -33.15
CA PHE A 301 -21.56 2.04 -34.05
C PHE A 301 -20.29 2.25 -34.89
N LEU A 302 -19.25 1.45 -34.68
CA LEU A 302 -17.98 1.50 -35.42
C LEU A 302 -17.52 0.09 -35.79
N THR A 303 -16.86 -0.05 -36.94
CA THR A 303 -16.03 -1.23 -37.20
C THR A 303 -14.73 -1.18 -36.40
N TRP A 304 -14.00 -2.30 -36.36
CA TRP A 304 -12.72 -2.38 -35.67
C TRP A 304 -11.67 -1.43 -36.26
N GLU A 305 -11.65 -1.30 -37.59
CA GLU A 305 -10.74 -0.43 -38.34
C GLU A 305 -10.99 1.05 -38.00
N GLN A 306 -12.26 1.47 -38.01
CA GLN A 306 -12.67 2.83 -37.62
C GLN A 306 -12.36 3.12 -36.14
N TYR A 307 -12.56 2.14 -35.26
CA TYR A 307 -12.17 2.27 -33.85
C TYR A 307 -10.66 2.46 -33.70
N GLN A 308 -9.83 1.68 -34.40
CA GLN A 308 -8.37 1.82 -34.35
C GLN A 308 -7.89 3.18 -34.88
N GLU A 309 -8.46 3.67 -35.98
CA GLU A 309 -8.15 4.98 -36.56
C GLU A 309 -8.50 6.12 -35.57
N HIS A 310 -9.74 6.17 -35.09
CA HIS A 310 -10.18 7.18 -34.13
C HIS A 310 -9.44 7.08 -32.79
N TYR A 311 -9.08 5.88 -32.33
CA TYR A 311 -8.31 5.70 -31.09
C TYR A 311 -6.89 6.26 -31.25
N SER A 312 -6.24 5.96 -32.37
CA SER A 312 -4.92 6.53 -32.73
C SER A 312 -4.92 8.05 -32.62
N ASP A 313 -5.92 8.70 -33.22
CA ASP A 313 -5.91 10.15 -33.38
C ASP A 313 -6.35 10.90 -32.12
N GLU A 314 -7.34 10.36 -31.39
CA GLU A 314 -7.70 10.88 -30.07
C GLU A 314 -6.58 10.66 -29.05
N PHE A 315 -5.85 9.54 -29.11
CA PHE A 315 -4.68 9.31 -28.25
C PHE A 315 -3.55 10.31 -28.53
N LYS A 316 -3.20 10.57 -29.81
CA LYS A 316 -2.25 11.63 -30.20
C LYS A 316 -2.67 12.98 -29.62
N ARG A 317 -3.92 13.38 -29.85
CA ARG A 317 -4.50 14.65 -29.37
C ARG A 317 -4.42 14.80 -27.85
N ILE A 318 -4.67 13.72 -27.10
CA ILE A 318 -4.52 13.70 -25.64
C ILE A 318 -3.04 13.87 -25.25
N MET A 319 -2.12 13.15 -25.88
CA MET A 319 -0.69 13.23 -25.56
C MET A 319 -0.08 14.61 -25.86
N GLU A 320 -0.49 15.27 -26.94
CA GLU A 320 -0.13 16.66 -27.25
C GLU A 320 -0.62 17.64 -26.16
N LEU A 321 -1.87 17.50 -25.73
CA LEU A 321 -2.46 18.30 -24.64
C LEU A 321 -1.80 18.05 -23.28
N VAL A 322 -1.31 16.83 -23.03
CA VAL A 322 -0.52 16.49 -21.82
C VAL A 322 0.88 17.09 -21.90
N ALA A 323 1.55 17.04 -23.06
CA ALA A 323 2.86 17.64 -23.26
C ALA A 323 2.82 19.17 -23.05
N ALA A 324 1.80 19.84 -23.57
CA ALA A 324 1.59 21.29 -23.43
C ALA A 324 1.31 21.77 -22.00
N ARG A 325 0.97 20.87 -21.06
CA ARG A 325 0.56 21.22 -19.68
C ARG A 325 1.66 21.05 -18.61
N LYS A 326 2.90 20.71 -19.00
CA LYS A 326 3.99 20.41 -18.05
C LYS A 326 4.54 21.60 -17.24
N SER A 327 3.96 22.80 -17.35
CA SER A 327 4.44 24.02 -16.67
C SER A 327 3.82 24.31 -15.31
N GLU A 328 2.63 23.79 -14.97
CA GLU A 328 1.91 24.17 -13.74
C GLU A 328 1.28 22.98 -13.00
N SER A 329 1.85 22.59 -11.85
CA SER A 329 1.10 21.87 -10.81
C SER A 329 1.77 21.96 -9.43
N GLY A 330 1.27 22.87 -8.58
CA GLY A 330 1.54 22.88 -7.14
C GLY A 330 0.33 22.34 -6.37
N GLY A 331 0.37 21.08 -5.95
CA GLY A 331 -0.76 20.43 -5.27
C GLY A 331 -0.97 20.91 -3.84
N ASN A 332 -2.21 21.28 -3.47
CA ASN A 332 -2.53 21.78 -2.14
C ASN A 332 -2.68 20.64 -1.12
N TYR A 333 -1.72 20.54 -0.20
CA TYR A 333 -1.49 19.40 0.70
C TYR A 333 -2.73 18.98 1.52
N TYR A 334 -3.41 19.94 2.14
CA TYR A 334 -4.36 19.70 3.24
C TYR A 334 -5.71 19.10 2.85
N TYR A 335 -6.10 19.12 1.57
CA TYR A 335 -7.40 18.56 1.13
C TYR A 335 -7.35 17.07 0.73
N THR A 336 -6.17 16.44 0.74
CA THR A 336 -5.98 15.11 0.12
C THR A 336 -5.80 13.94 1.08
N GLN A 337 -5.59 14.16 2.38
CA GLN A 337 -5.31 13.06 3.34
C GLN A 337 -6.46 12.04 3.49
N PRO A 338 -7.74 12.44 3.68
CA PRO A 338 -8.83 11.48 3.94
C PRO A 338 -9.10 10.48 2.80
N ILE A 339 -8.67 10.79 1.57
CA ILE A 339 -8.92 9.99 0.37
C ILE A 339 -7.79 8.98 0.11
N ARG A 340 -6.59 9.18 0.68
CA ARG A 340 -5.43 8.28 0.49
C ARG A 340 -5.52 6.97 1.28
N LEU A 341 -6.30 6.98 2.36
CA LEU A 341 -6.27 5.96 3.41
C LEU A 341 -7.58 5.18 3.55
N SER A 342 -8.62 5.54 2.78
CA SER A 342 -10.04 5.38 3.10
C SER A 342 -10.50 6.18 4.33
N ARG A 343 -11.67 6.81 4.21
CA ARG A 343 -12.37 7.48 5.31
C ARG A 343 -12.83 6.46 6.34
N GLN A 344 -13.38 5.34 5.88
CA GLN A 344 -13.90 4.25 6.73
C GLN A 344 -12.77 3.61 7.55
N PHE A 345 -11.64 3.29 6.91
CA PHE A 345 -10.42 2.84 7.59
C PHE A 345 -9.93 3.87 8.63
N ALA A 346 -9.78 5.13 8.23
CA ALA A 346 -9.28 6.17 9.14
C ALA A 346 -10.23 6.43 10.33
N GLN A 347 -11.54 6.28 10.15
CA GLN A 347 -12.53 6.37 11.23
C GLN A 347 -12.44 5.17 12.18
N ALA A 348 -12.27 3.95 11.66
CA ALA A 348 -12.07 2.75 12.48
C ALA A 348 -10.78 2.82 13.32
N VAL A 349 -9.65 3.16 12.70
CA VAL A 349 -8.36 3.32 13.40
C VAL A 349 -8.50 4.33 14.54
N LEU A 350 -9.10 5.49 14.29
CA LEU A 350 -9.34 6.49 15.33
C LEU A 350 -10.31 6.01 16.43
N SER A 351 -11.30 5.19 16.10
CA SER A 351 -12.24 4.63 17.09
C SER A 351 -11.55 3.63 18.01
N SER A 352 -10.95 2.57 17.44
CA SER A 352 -10.27 1.51 18.20
C SER A 352 -9.12 2.06 19.07
N THR A 353 -8.46 3.13 18.60
CA THR A 353 -7.43 3.83 19.38
C THR A 353 -8.01 4.65 20.54
N LEU A 354 -9.18 5.26 20.37
CA LEU A 354 -9.89 5.94 21.47
C LEU A 354 -10.55 4.95 22.45
N GLN A 355 -10.79 3.71 22.01
CA GLN A 355 -11.29 2.60 22.82
C GLN A 355 -10.15 1.89 23.60
N GLY A 356 -8.90 2.03 23.13
CA GLY A 356 -7.69 1.50 23.80
C GLY A 356 -7.33 0.06 23.39
N GLU A 357 -7.79 -0.36 22.20
CA GLU A 357 -7.58 -1.68 21.59
C GLU A 357 -6.43 -1.65 20.57
N THR A 358 -6.37 -0.62 19.72
CA THR A 358 -5.27 -0.36 18.77
C THR A 358 -4.35 0.71 19.32
N THR A 359 -3.02 0.58 19.16
CA THR A 359 -2.12 1.59 19.72
C THR A 359 -2.12 2.89 18.92
N PHE A 360 -1.96 4.04 19.59
CA PHE A 360 -1.70 5.30 18.87
C PHE A 360 -0.44 5.21 17.99
N ARG A 361 0.57 4.40 18.35
CA ARG A 361 1.77 4.16 17.51
C ARG A 361 1.35 3.56 16.18
N ASP A 362 0.62 2.45 16.24
CA ASP A 362 0.19 1.69 15.07
C ASP A 362 -0.81 2.52 14.25
N ALA A 363 -1.71 3.26 14.92
CA ALA A 363 -2.58 4.24 14.29
C ALA A 363 -1.82 5.34 13.54
N TYR A 364 -0.71 5.88 14.07
CA TYR A 364 0.11 6.87 13.35
C TYR A 364 0.86 6.25 12.16
N GLN A 365 1.26 4.98 12.27
CA GLN A 365 1.88 4.20 11.18
C GLN A 365 0.87 3.92 10.06
N MET A 366 -0.29 3.35 10.40
CA MET A 366 -1.45 3.11 9.53
C MET A 366 -1.98 4.41 8.89
N LEU A 367 -2.05 5.53 9.62
CA LEU A 367 -2.45 6.82 9.07
C LEU A 367 -1.30 7.54 8.32
N GLY A 368 -0.14 6.89 8.15
CA GLY A 368 1.01 7.38 7.39
C GLY A 368 1.62 8.70 7.88
N THR A 369 1.29 9.13 9.11
CA THR A 369 1.66 10.46 9.65
C THR A 369 2.77 10.31 10.67
N LYS A 370 4.02 10.62 10.28
CA LYS A 370 5.19 10.54 11.17
C LYS A 370 5.18 11.63 12.27
N LYS A 371 4.42 11.37 13.34
CA LYS A 371 4.58 11.93 14.71
C LYS A 371 3.82 11.05 15.70
N THR A 372 4.53 10.37 16.60
CA THR A 372 4.03 9.33 17.53
C THR A 372 3.37 9.87 18.81
N ARG A 373 2.41 9.12 19.41
CA ARG A 373 1.77 9.47 20.71
C ARG A 373 0.99 8.35 21.48
N ASP A 374 1.69 7.36 22.07
CA ASP A 374 1.48 6.82 23.48
C ASP A 374 0.63 5.56 23.91
N VAL A 375 -0.38 4.97 23.23
CA VAL A 375 -1.43 4.12 23.91
C VAL A 375 -1.43 2.58 23.69
N HIS A 376 -1.42 1.74 24.76
CA HIS A 376 -2.24 0.50 25.06
C HIS A 376 -2.24 -0.83 24.23
N GLY A 377 -1.98 -2.00 24.87
CA GLY A 377 -2.06 -3.38 24.31
C GLY A 377 -2.25 -4.58 25.32
N SER A 378 -1.41 -4.75 26.35
CA SER A 378 -1.44 -5.72 27.49
C SER A 378 -0.77 -7.14 27.36
N SER A 379 -0.67 -7.86 28.50
CA SER A 379 0.21 -9.02 28.79
C SER A 379 -0.59 -10.31 29.08
N GLY A 380 -0.09 -11.51 29.43
CA GLY A 380 1.21 -12.10 29.85
C GLY A 380 0.90 -13.41 30.63
N THR A 381 1.75 -14.37 31.01
CA THR A 381 3.21 -14.67 30.96
C THR A 381 3.32 -16.24 30.94
N ALA A 382 4.35 -17.05 31.25
CA ALA A 382 5.76 -17.05 31.71
C ALA A 382 6.31 -18.49 31.39
N GLY A 383 7.58 -18.92 31.57
CA GLY A 383 8.80 -18.34 32.13
C GLY A 383 9.88 -19.43 32.35
N GLY A 384 10.96 -19.12 33.06
CA GLY A 384 12.17 -19.94 33.29
C GLY A 384 13.30 -19.07 33.85
N ARG A 385 14.56 -19.52 33.95
CA ARG A 385 15.69 -18.61 34.28
C ARG A 385 16.20 -17.87 33.04
N LEU A 386 15.24 -17.30 32.31
CA LEU A 386 15.48 -16.38 31.19
C LEU A 386 15.98 -15.04 31.73
N MET A 387 16.84 -14.40 30.96
CA MET A 387 17.00 -12.95 30.97
C MET A 387 15.92 -12.40 30.05
N TYR A 388 14.95 -11.66 30.58
CA TYR A 388 13.83 -11.15 29.80
C TYR A 388 14.28 -9.96 28.94
N LEU A 389 14.06 -10.04 27.64
CA LEU A 389 14.18 -8.90 26.74
C LEU A 389 12.89 -8.09 26.81
N VAL A 390 13.03 -6.84 27.23
CA VAL A 390 11.93 -5.91 27.42
C VAL A 390 11.73 -5.11 26.14
N ASP A 391 10.62 -5.37 25.46
CA ASP A 391 10.19 -4.62 24.29
C ASP A 391 9.83 -3.16 24.64
N ALA A 392 9.88 -2.27 23.63
CA ALA A 392 9.48 -0.89 23.72
C ALA A 392 8.03 -0.74 24.22
N ASN A 393 7.09 -1.54 23.70
CA ASN A 393 5.67 -1.39 24.03
C ASN A 393 5.41 -1.71 25.51
N VAL A 394 6.14 -2.66 26.11
CA VAL A 394 6.07 -2.95 27.56
C VAL A 394 6.46 -1.73 28.41
N LEU A 395 7.47 -0.98 28.00
CA LEU A 395 7.93 0.23 28.71
C LEU A 395 6.97 1.42 28.48
N ILE A 396 6.47 1.57 27.25
CA ILE A 396 5.51 2.61 26.87
C ILE A 396 4.17 2.40 27.60
N GLU A 397 3.64 1.19 27.63
CA GLU A 397 2.42 0.86 28.34
C GLU A 397 2.54 1.01 29.85
N ALA A 398 3.66 0.58 30.44
CA ALA A 398 3.91 0.79 31.85
C ALA A 398 3.80 2.28 32.20
N LYS A 399 4.51 3.15 31.45
CA LYS A 399 4.50 4.61 31.62
C LYS A 399 3.11 5.22 31.39
N ASN A 400 2.36 4.78 30.38
CA ASN A 400 1.10 5.42 29.97
C ASN A 400 -0.19 4.81 30.56
N ARG A 401 -0.14 3.69 31.29
CA ARG A 401 -1.32 3.04 31.90
C ARG A 401 -1.21 2.91 33.41
N TYR A 402 -0.46 1.91 33.87
CA TYR A 402 -0.56 1.38 35.25
C TYR A 402 0.60 1.82 36.14
N TYR A 403 1.72 2.24 35.54
CA TYR A 403 2.98 2.52 36.21
C TYR A 403 3.62 3.84 35.75
N ALA A 404 2.83 4.91 35.62
CA ALA A 404 3.35 6.25 35.33
C ALA A 404 4.42 6.67 36.37
N PHE A 405 5.38 7.50 35.97
CA PHE A 405 6.55 7.84 36.79
C PHE A 405 6.19 8.53 38.11
N ASP A 406 5.11 9.31 38.11
CA ASP A 406 4.53 10.00 39.26
C ASP A 406 3.63 9.09 40.12
N ILE A 407 2.92 8.14 39.50
CA ILE A 407 1.97 7.23 40.19
C ILE A 407 2.67 6.02 40.82
N ALA A 408 3.62 5.38 40.13
CA ALA A 408 4.28 4.15 40.59
C ALA A 408 5.80 4.11 40.30
N PRO A 409 6.61 5.04 40.85
CA PRO A 409 8.06 5.05 40.67
C PRO A 409 8.76 3.74 41.10
N GLY A 410 8.14 2.96 41.98
CA GLY A 410 8.64 1.64 42.40
C GLY A 410 8.78 0.61 41.27
N PHE A 411 7.96 0.69 40.21
CA PHE A 411 8.11 -0.18 39.03
C PHE A 411 9.41 0.10 38.28
N TRP A 412 9.76 1.37 38.12
CA TRP A 412 10.98 1.81 37.43
C TRP A 412 12.25 1.52 38.26
N ALA A 413 12.17 1.68 39.58
CA ALA A 413 13.22 1.22 40.48
C ALA A 413 13.39 -0.31 40.48
N TRP A 414 12.30 -1.07 40.30
CA TRP A 414 12.36 -2.53 40.13
C TRP A 414 13.00 -2.93 38.79
N LEU A 415 12.72 -2.23 37.69
CA LEU A 415 13.41 -2.46 36.40
C LEU A 415 14.92 -2.26 36.52
N ASP A 416 15.36 -1.20 37.19
CA ASP A 416 16.78 -0.94 37.48
C ASP A 416 17.41 -2.08 38.31
N GLN A 417 16.69 -2.56 39.32
CA GLN A 417 17.13 -3.67 40.18
C GLN A 417 17.16 -5.02 39.43
N ALA A 418 16.17 -5.29 38.58
CA ALA A 418 16.11 -6.49 37.73
C ALA A 418 17.26 -6.50 36.71
N HIS A 419 17.62 -5.34 36.16
CA HIS A 419 18.78 -5.19 35.29
C HIS A 419 20.11 -5.43 36.01
N ALA A 420 20.27 -4.84 37.21
CA ALA A 420 21.45 -5.07 38.06
C ALA A 420 21.60 -6.54 38.51
N GLN A 421 20.51 -7.32 38.51
CA GLN A 421 20.50 -8.76 38.76
C GLN A 421 20.59 -9.63 37.49
N HIS A 422 20.74 -9.01 36.31
CA HIS A 422 20.75 -9.64 34.98
C HIS A 422 19.48 -10.44 34.65
N LEU A 423 18.34 -10.07 35.25
CA LEU A 423 17.03 -10.66 35.00
C LEU A 423 16.30 -9.99 33.82
N ALA A 424 16.61 -8.73 33.53
CA ALA A 424 15.99 -7.97 32.45
C ALA A 424 16.98 -7.02 31.74
N CYS A 425 16.78 -6.81 30.45
CA CYS A 425 17.41 -5.74 29.67
C CYS A 425 16.59 -5.49 28.40
N SER A 426 17.00 -4.52 27.58
CA SER A 426 16.45 -4.32 26.23
C SER A 426 17.60 -4.19 25.22
N ILE A 427 17.33 -3.73 23.99
CA ILE A 427 18.31 -3.58 22.91
C ILE A 427 18.40 -2.12 22.42
N GLU A 428 19.53 -1.75 21.81
CA GLU A 428 19.79 -0.39 21.30
C GLU A 428 18.79 0.06 20.22
N ALA A 429 18.08 -0.85 19.55
CA ALA A 429 16.97 -0.53 18.65
C ALA A 429 15.77 0.05 19.42
N VAL A 430 15.27 -0.68 20.43
CA VAL A 430 14.26 -0.18 21.39
C VAL A 430 14.73 1.13 22.04
N ARG A 431 16.01 1.26 22.40
CA ARG A 431 16.51 2.53 22.93
C ARG A 431 16.35 3.67 21.93
N GLN A 432 16.74 3.49 20.67
CA GLN A 432 16.57 4.53 19.64
C GLN A 432 15.10 4.88 19.40
N GLU A 433 14.20 3.92 19.51
CA GLU A 433 12.75 4.13 19.43
C GLU A 433 12.24 5.02 20.58
N LEU A 434 12.54 4.65 21.84
CA LEU A 434 12.19 5.45 23.03
C LEU A 434 12.85 6.84 22.99
N LEU A 435 14.07 6.95 22.45
CA LEU A 435 14.81 8.21 22.31
C LEU A 435 14.25 9.16 21.25
N ALA A 436 13.42 8.67 20.31
CA ALA A 436 12.66 9.50 19.39
C ALA A 436 11.48 10.22 20.08
N GLY A 437 11.10 9.76 21.28
CA GLY A 437 10.19 10.45 22.18
C GLY A 437 10.77 11.75 22.76
N ALA A 438 9.85 12.63 23.16
CA ALA A 438 10.13 13.94 23.79
C ALA A 438 9.49 14.05 25.19
N ASP A 439 9.46 12.94 25.91
CA ASP A 439 8.74 12.73 27.17
C ASP A 439 9.65 12.21 28.29
N GLU A 440 9.08 11.80 29.42
CA GLU A 440 9.79 11.26 30.58
C GLU A 440 10.44 9.90 30.31
N LEU A 441 9.81 9.03 29.50
CA LEU A 441 10.39 7.74 29.15
C LEU A 441 11.64 7.89 28.26
N SER A 442 11.62 8.84 27.34
CA SER A 442 12.81 9.22 26.57
C SER A 442 13.93 9.76 27.47
N GLN A 443 13.62 10.42 28.58
CA GLN A 443 14.62 10.87 29.57
C GLN A 443 15.15 9.69 30.41
N TRP A 444 14.27 8.78 30.85
CA TRP A 444 14.64 7.55 31.55
C TRP A 444 15.61 6.70 30.72
N ALA A 445 15.36 6.56 29.41
CA ALA A 445 16.22 5.86 28.45
C ALA A 445 17.55 6.60 28.15
N ARG A 446 17.58 7.94 28.17
CA ARG A 446 18.84 8.72 28.09
C ARG A 446 19.72 8.49 29.31
N ALA A 447 19.14 8.37 30.50
CA ALA A 447 19.85 8.17 31.76
C ALA A 447 20.40 6.75 31.96
N ARG A 448 19.95 5.76 31.17
CA ARG A 448 20.24 4.32 31.37
C ARG A 448 20.79 3.67 30.09
N PRO A 449 21.96 4.08 29.57
CA PRO A 449 22.52 3.47 28.37
C PRO A 449 22.77 1.96 28.54
N ASP A 450 23.23 1.53 29.71
CA ASP A 450 23.65 0.15 29.96
C ASP A 450 22.47 -0.86 30.03
N PHE A 451 21.24 -0.39 30.23
CA PHE A 451 20.02 -1.21 30.17
C PHE A 451 19.78 -1.79 28.77
N PHE A 452 20.33 -1.15 27.73
CA PHE A 452 20.08 -1.48 26.33
C PHE A 452 21.34 -2.04 25.68
N ARG A 453 21.28 -3.32 25.30
CA ARG A 453 22.41 -4.03 24.71
C ARG A 453 22.64 -3.56 23.27
N PRO A 454 23.89 -3.24 22.88
CA PRO A 454 24.22 -3.01 21.49
C PRO A 454 24.14 -4.31 20.70
N MET A 455 23.83 -4.21 19.41
CA MET A 455 23.95 -5.34 18.47
C MET A 455 25.37 -5.95 18.52
N ASP A 456 25.42 -7.28 18.56
CA ASP A 456 26.65 -8.06 18.57
C ASP A 456 26.72 -9.09 17.41
N ALA A 457 27.83 -9.81 17.32
CA ALA A 457 28.06 -10.79 16.26
C ALA A 457 27.25 -12.10 16.43
N GLN A 458 26.82 -12.44 17.64
CA GLN A 458 26.01 -13.64 17.90
C GLN A 458 24.56 -13.42 17.42
N THR A 459 24.03 -12.22 17.67
CA THR A 459 22.72 -11.74 17.22
C THR A 459 22.65 -11.72 15.69
N VAL A 460 23.64 -11.10 15.03
CA VAL A 460 23.68 -11.03 13.55
C VAL A 460 23.79 -12.42 12.92
N ALA A 461 24.46 -13.38 13.57
CA ALA A 461 24.54 -14.75 13.06
C ALA A 461 23.17 -15.45 12.97
N GLN A 462 22.19 -15.06 13.79
CA GLN A 462 20.83 -15.65 13.74
C GLN A 462 19.98 -15.11 12.58
N PHE A 463 20.33 -13.96 11.99
CA PHE A 463 19.48 -13.28 11.00
C PHE A 463 19.16 -14.14 9.77
N SER A 464 20.14 -14.91 9.27
CA SER A 464 19.95 -15.76 8.09
C SER A 464 18.95 -16.88 8.38
N ASP A 465 19.09 -17.53 9.53
CA ASP A 465 18.25 -18.67 9.92
C ASP A 465 16.86 -18.20 10.39
N LEU A 466 16.74 -17.03 11.05
CA LEU A 466 15.46 -16.41 11.42
C LEU A 466 14.66 -15.96 10.20
N THR A 467 15.31 -15.30 9.23
CA THR A 467 14.67 -14.91 7.95
C THR A 467 14.24 -16.15 7.16
N THR A 468 15.11 -17.16 7.07
CA THR A 468 14.78 -18.44 6.39
C THR A 468 13.63 -19.17 7.10
N TRP A 469 13.62 -19.17 8.44
CA TRP A 469 12.53 -19.74 9.24
C TRP A 469 11.21 -19.02 8.97
N ALA A 470 11.20 -17.69 8.92
CA ALA A 470 10.00 -16.90 8.65
C ALA A 470 9.46 -17.18 7.24
N GLN A 471 10.33 -17.14 6.22
CA GLN A 471 9.99 -17.48 4.83
C GLN A 471 9.53 -18.92 4.65
N SER A 472 9.88 -19.85 5.55
CA SER A 472 9.37 -21.23 5.53
C SER A 472 7.93 -21.39 6.01
N ARG A 473 7.29 -20.32 6.51
CA ARG A 473 5.91 -20.33 7.05
C ARG A 473 4.90 -19.83 6.02
N GLN A 474 3.66 -20.30 6.17
CA GLN A 474 2.52 -19.87 5.35
C GLN A 474 1.94 -18.54 5.87
N TYR A 475 2.77 -17.49 5.91
CA TYR A 475 2.37 -16.13 6.23
C TYR A 475 2.19 -15.31 4.95
N GLN A 476 1.38 -14.24 5.00
CA GLN A 476 1.31 -13.28 3.90
C GLN A 476 2.66 -12.57 3.71
N GLN A 477 3.00 -12.22 2.46
CA GLN A 477 4.25 -11.54 2.14
C GLN A 477 4.34 -10.13 2.77
N SER A 478 3.20 -9.48 3.02
CA SER A 478 3.08 -8.27 3.84
C SER A 478 3.67 -8.49 5.24
N ALA A 479 3.10 -9.44 6.00
CA ALA A 479 3.56 -9.81 7.34
C ALA A 479 5.04 -10.23 7.37
N LEU A 480 5.52 -10.95 6.35
CA LEU A 480 6.94 -11.31 6.21
C LEU A 480 7.84 -10.07 5.99
N ASN A 481 7.39 -9.09 5.22
CA ASN A 481 8.17 -7.88 4.93
C ASN A 481 8.18 -6.90 6.10
N ALA A 482 7.08 -6.78 6.85
CA ALA A 482 7.05 -6.08 8.13
C ALA A 482 7.97 -6.77 9.15
N PHE A 483 7.83 -8.10 9.33
CA PHE A 483 8.66 -8.87 10.27
C PHE A 483 10.16 -8.86 9.91
N THR A 484 10.53 -8.76 8.63
CA THR A 484 11.95 -8.67 8.20
C THR A 484 12.42 -7.24 7.95
N GLY A 485 11.65 -6.24 8.40
CA GLY A 485 11.94 -4.81 8.33
C GLY A 485 13.12 -4.37 9.21
N ASN A 486 13.18 -3.07 9.54
CA ASN A 486 14.19 -2.51 10.46
C ASN A 486 13.59 -2.24 11.85
N ASP A 487 12.57 -3.01 12.20
CA ASP A 487 11.75 -2.82 13.39
C ASP A 487 12.31 -3.58 14.60
N ALA A 488 11.91 -3.14 15.79
CA ALA A 488 12.50 -3.63 17.03
C ALA A 488 12.28 -5.14 17.25
N ASP A 489 11.12 -5.67 16.84
CA ASP A 489 10.70 -7.05 17.06
C ASP A 489 11.64 -8.08 16.40
N TYR A 490 12.05 -7.83 15.15
CA TYR A 490 13.01 -8.66 14.44
C TYR A 490 14.35 -8.75 15.18
N LEU A 491 14.83 -7.60 15.67
CA LEU A 491 16.09 -7.46 16.35
C LEU A 491 16.04 -7.99 17.80
N LEU A 492 14.86 -7.94 18.45
CA LEU A 492 14.60 -8.56 19.75
C LEU A 492 14.60 -10.09 19.63
N ILE A 493 13.88 -10.65 18.67
CA ILE A 493 13.75 -12.10 18.46
C ILE A 493 15.08 -12.71 18.00
N ALA A 494 15.90 -11.99 17.22
CA ALA A 494 17.25 -12.42 16.88
C ALA A 494 18.27 -12.35 18.03
N HIS A 495 17.94 -11.68 19.14
CA HIS A 495 18.79 -11.52 20.34
C HIS A 495 18.37 -12.45 21.50
N ALA A 496 17.29 -13.22 21.33
CA ALA A 496 16.73 -14.17 22.30
C ALA A 496 17.36 -15.57 22.18
#